data_AF-A0A382RJN8-F1
#
_entry.id   AF-A0A382RJN8-F1
#
_cell.length_a   1.000
_cell.length_b   1.000
_cell.length_c   1.000
_cell.angle_alpha   90.00
_cell.angle_beta   90.00
_cell.angle_gamma   90.00
#
_symmetry.space_group_name_H-M   'P 1'
#
loop_
_entity.id
_entity.type
_entity.pdbx_description
1 polymer ?
#
loop_
_entity_poly.entity_id
_entity_poly.type
_entity_poly.pdbx_seq_one_letter_code
_entity_poly.pdbx_strand_id
1 'polypeptide(L)'
;AGGLDVDALNTSEISVTAAAQTLTVEAAGAGASKLILSSGGTGTDAVDINVAAGGLDVDALNTSEISVTADAQTLTVEAAGAGASQLILSSGGTGTDAIKLDASAGSIEIDPLTNVTIDAVEFNITSSTLTKNIGKLQIEGREDTNPAELFLFADDDASRENDDKWKIQAADAGSFSISNTANGTVYDDRLTINAAGLVTAEGGFSGPMTSNSLTSDANVLVQSSNNNAGAILITAATLGDADSGTDAAITINNTLGTSVTEGAAAIQLKALAGGIHLKSDMANAAAVRLNASAGGVQVAAAGALELNSSAGTIGIGNED
;
A
#
# COMPACT_ATOMS: atom_id res chain seq x y z
N ALA A 1 -41.07 -26.83 -56.83
CA ALA A 1 -41.09 -26.03 -55.60
C ALA A 1 -42.50 -26.13 -55.04
N GLY A 2 -42.64 -26.72 -53.86
CA GLY A 2 -43.88 -26.72 -53.09
C GLY A 2 -43.46 -26.62 -51.64
N GLY A 3 -43.93 -25.60 -50.93
CA GLY A 3 -43.74 -25.46 -49.50
C GLY A 3 -44.94 -26.02 -48.77
N LEU A 4 -44.73 -26.49 -47.55
CA LEU A 4 -45.82 -26.61 -46.58
C LEU A 4 -46.12 -25.19 -46.09
N ASP A 5 -47.34 -24.71 -46.35
CA ASP A 5 -47.85 -23.46 -45.81
C ASP A 5 -48.96 -23.79 -44.81
N VAL A 6 -48.85 -23.24 -43.61
CA VAL A 6 -49.81 -23.43 -42.51
C VAL A 6 -50.17 -22.05 -41.99
N ASP A 7 -51.31 -21.53 -42.46
CA ASP A 7 -51.90 -20.28 -41.99
C ASP A 7 -53.04 -20.61 -41.02
N ALA A 8 -52.79 -20.46 -39.72
CA ALA A 8 -53.75 -20.78 -38.69
C ALA A 8 -54.04 -19.54 -37.81
N LEU A 9 -55.33 -19.21 -37.69
CA LEU A 9 -55.78 -18.11 -36.83
C LEU A 9 -55.79 -18.46 -35.34
N ASN A 10 -55.95 -19.74 -35.02
CA ASN A 10 -55.98 -20.28 -33.66
C ASN A 10 -54.76 -21.18 -33.42
N THR A 11 -54.66 -21.75 -32.22
CA THR A 11 -53.62 -22.71 -31.85
C THR A 11 -53.48 -23.82 -32.90
N SER A 12 -52.23 -24.06 -33.32
CA SER A 12 -51.84 -25.19 -34.14
C SER A 12 -50.71 -25.93 -33.44
N GLU A 13 -50.72 -27.25 -33.50
CA GLU A 13 -49.75 -28.11 -32.83
C GLU A 13 -49.15 -29.10 -33.82
N ILE A 14 -47.83 -29.27 -33.76
CA ILE A 14 -47.09 -30.35 -34.40
C ILE A 14 -46.40 -31.13 -33.28
N SER A 15 -46.79 -32.39 -33.07
CA SER A 15 -46.27 -33.20 -31.98
C SER A 15 -45.88 -34.62 -32.39
N VAL A 16 -44.86 -35.14 -31.71
CA VAL A 16 -44.37 -36.52 -31.81
C VAL A 16 -44.27 -37.07 -30.38
N THR A 17 -45.17 -37.97 -30.00
CA THR A 17 -45.41 -38.31 -28.58
C THR A 17 -45.03 -39.74 -28.19
N ALA A 18 -44.67 -40.59 -29.15
CA ALA A 18 -44.25 -41.95 -28.88
C ALA A 18 -42.78 -41.99 -28.39
N ALA A 19 -42.42 -43.05 -27.65
CA ALA A 19 -41.12 -43.16 -27.00
C ALA A 19 -39.97 -43.42 -27.99
N ALA A 20 -38.83 -42.73 -27.79
CA ALA A 20 -37.62 -42.82 -28.62
C ALA A 20 -37.85 -42.40 -30.09
N GLN A 21 -38.66 -41.37 -30.31
CA GLN A 21 -38.82 -40.72 -31.62
C GLN A 21 -38.11 -39.37 -31.67
N THR A 22 -37.85 -38.90 -32.89
CA THR A 22 -37.21 -37.61 -33.16
C THR A 22 -38.13 -36.78 -34.06
N LEU A 23 -38.30 -35.50 -33.73
CA LEU A 23 -38.80 -34.50 -34.66
C LEU A 23 -37.60 -33.70 -35.17
N THR A 24 -37.33 -33.79 -36.47
CA THR A 24 -36.27 -33.01 -37.11
C THR A 24 -36.89 -31.84 -37.88
N VAL A 25 -36.44 -30.62 -37.58
CA VAL A 25 -36.76 -29.41 -38.36
C VAL A 25 -35.44 -28.89 -38.93
N GLU A 26 -35.28 -28.93 -40.25
CA GLU A 26 -34.00 -28.66 -40.90
C GLU A 26 -34.17 -27.75 -42.12
N ALA A 27 -33.25 -26.78 -42.26
CA ALA A 27 -33.12 -25.93 -43.43
C ALA A 27 -31.81 -26.26 -44.18
N ALA A 28 -31.74 -27.44 -44.81
CA ALA A 28 -30.51 -28.03 -45.38
C ALA A 28 -29.96 -27.37 -46.67
N GLY A 29 -30.61 -26.33 -47.21
CA GLY A 29 -30.20 -25.74 -48.48
C GLY A 29 -28.85 -25.01 -48.39
N ALA A 30 -28.04 -25.03 -49.45
CA ALA A 30 -26.79 -24.27 -49.50
C ALA A 30 -27.00 -22.73 -49.48
N GLY A 31 -25.96 -21.97 -49.14
CA GLY A 31 -25.98 -20.51 -49.22
C GLY A 31 -26.70 -19.84 -48.04
N ALA A 32 -27.77 -19.09 -48.34
CA ALA A 32 -28.46 -18.23 -47.38
C ALA A 32 -29.69 -18.88 -46.70
N SER A 33 -29.75 -20.21 -46.64
CA SER A 33 -30.84 -20.92 -45.95
C SER A 33 -30.90 -20.56 -44.47
N LYS A 34 -32.11 -20.44 -43.93
CA LYS A 34 -32.36 -20.06 -42.54
C LYS A 34 -33.50 -20.90 -41.98
N LEU A 35 -33.38 -21.25 -40.71
CA LEU A 35 -34.53 -21.54 -39.87
C LEU A 35 -34.87 -20.25 -39.13
N ILE A 36 -36.10 -19.75 -39.27
CA ILE A 36 -36.56 -18.53 -38.60
C ILE A 36 -37.68 -18.95 -37.64
N LEU A 37 -37.48 -18.64 -36.37
CA LEU A 37 -38.49 -18.76 -35.32
C LEU A 37 -38.72 -17.35 -34.80
N SER A 38 -39.93 -16.83 -35.00
CA SER A 38 -40.30 -15.49 -34.57
C SER A 38 -41.67 -15.52 -33.90
N SER A 39 -41.82 -14.68 -32.89
CA SER A 39 -43.08 -14.50 -32.18
C SER A 39 -43.35 -13.01 -32.00
N GLY A 40 -44.58 -12.59 -32.27
CA GLY A 40 -45.07 -11.24 -31.97
C GLY A 40 -45.73 -11.15 -30.58
N GLY A 41 -45.67 -12.20 -29.77
CA GLY A 41 -46.24 -12.23 -28.43
C GLY A 41 -45.54 -11.24 -27.48
N THR A 42 -46.31 -10.60 -26.61
CA THR A 42 -45.81 -9.65 -25.59
C THR A 42 -45.73 -10.26 -24.18
N GLY A 43 -46.04 -11.56 -24.05
CA GLY A 43 -45.89 -12.31 -22.81
C GLY A 43 -44.43 -12.61 -22.49
N THR A 44 -44.18 -13.17 -21.31
CA THR A 44 -42.84 -13.54 -20.83
C THR A 44 -42.13 -14.51 -21.76
N ASP A 45 -42.87 -15.46 -22.33
CA ASP A 45 -42.32 -16.59 -23.08
C ASP A 45 -42.84 -16.58 -24.52
N ALA A 46 -42.58 -15.49 -25.25
CA ALA A 46 -43.01 -15.36 -26.65
C ALA A 46 -42.46 -16.50 -27.53
N VAL A 47 -41.25 -16.98 -27.23
CA VAL A 47 -40.66 -18.23 -27.73
C VAL A 47 -40.13 -18.99 -26.50
N ASP A 48 -40.70 -20.16 -26.23
CA ASP A 48 -40.29 -21.04 -25.13
C ASP A 48 -39.61 -22.30 -25.66
N ILE A 49 -38.46 -22.68 -25.08
CA ILE A 49 -37.73 -23.91 -25.38
C ILE A 49 -37.46 -24.60 -24.05
N ASN A 50 -38.26 -25.62 -23.76
CA ASN A 50 -38.16 -26.37 -22.51
C ASN A 50 -37.56 -27.77 -22.76
N VAL A 51 -36.49 -28.11 -22.03
CA VAL A 51 -35.77 -29.40 -22.14
C VAL A 51 -35.71 -30.07 -20.75
N ALA A 52 -36.77 -30.79 -20.38
CA ALA A 52 -37.01 -31.21 -18.99
C ALA A 52 -36.01 -32.24 -18.38
N ALA A 53 -35.32 -33.04 -19.20
CA ALA A 53 -34.45 -34.12 -18.70
C ALA A 53 -33.08 -34.22 -19.40
N GLY A 54 -32.90 -33.50 -20.52
CA GLY A 54 -31.69 -33.49 -21.32
C GLY A 54 -30.96 -32.16 -21.26
N GLY A 55 -29.90 -32.01 -22.05
CA GLY A 55 -29.24 -30.73 -22.30
C GLY A 55 -29.77 -30.08 -23.58
N LEU A 56 -29.65 -28.76 -23.66
CA LEU A 56 -29.74 -28.02 -24.92
C LEU A 56 -28.33 -27.88 -25.47
N ASP A 57 -28.09 -28.44 -26.65
CA ASP A 57 -26.84 -28.32 -27.39
C ASP A 57 -26.99 -27.27 -28.50
N VAL A 58 -26.06 -26.32 -28.56
CA VAL A 58 -26.09 -25.20 -29.52
C VAL A 58 -24.70 -25.03 -30.09
N ASP A 59 -24.49 -25.66 -31.24
CA ASP A 59 -23.24 -25.56 -31.97
C ASP A 59 -23.34 -24.52 -33.09
N ALA A 60 -22.31 -23.68 -33.18
CA ALA A 60 -22.14 -22.76 -34.29
C ALA A 60 -20.68 -22.69 -34.72
N LEU A 61 -20.45 -22.76 -36.04
CA LEU A 61 -19.11 -22.64 -36.62
C LEU A 61 -18.65 -21.18 -36.78
N ASN A 62 -19.61 -20.27 -36.98
CA ASN A 62 -19.37 -18.84 -37.16
C ASN A 62 -19.88 -18.06 -35.94
N THR A 63 -19.68 -16.75 -35.94
CA THR A 63 -20.20 -15.84 -34.92
C THR A 63 -21.67 -16.11 -34.61
N SER A 64 -21.96 -16.32 -33.33
CA SER A 64 -23.32 -16.39 -32.80
C SER A 64 -23.50 -15.28 -31.79
N GLU A 65 -24.67 -14.64 -31.84
CA GLU A 65 -25.01 -13.53 -30.97
C GLU A 65 -26.28 -13.88 -30.19
N ILE A 66 -26.23 -13.68 -28.88
CA ILE A 66 -27.41 -13.63 -28.02
C ILE A 66 -27.47 -12.20 -27.50
N SER A 67 -28.55 -11.48 -27.80
CA SER A 67 -28.68 -10.07 -27.45
C SER A 67 -30.04 -9.74 -26.85
N VAL A 68 -30.03 -8.82 -25.88
CA VAL A 68 -31.20 -8.22 -25.25
C VAL A 68 -31.02 -6.72 -25.35
N THR A 69 -31.84 -6.05 -26.18
CA THR A 69 -31.59 -4.66 -26.61
C THR A 69 -32.67 -3.66 -26.19
N ALA A 70 -33.78 -4.14 -25.61
CA ALA A 70 -34.83 -3.28 -25.10
C ALA A 70 -34.43 -2.63 -23.75
N ASP A 71 -34.93 -1.43 -23.49
CA ASP A 71 -34.68 -0.69 -22.25
C ASP A 71 -35.16 -1.47 -21.02
N ALA A 72 -34.37 -1.45 -19.94
CA ALA A 72 -34.69 -2.07 -18.64
C ALA A 72 -34.88 -3.60 -18.64
N GLN A 73 -34.28 -4.31 -19.60
CA GLN A 73 -34.30 -5.77 -19.64
C GLN A 73 -33.01 -6.41 -19.11
N THR A 74 -33.06 -7.70 -18.84
CA THR A 74 -31.95 -8.48 -18.30
C THR A 74 -31.78 -9.78 -19.09
N LEU A 75 -30.54 -10.14 -19.38
CA LEU A 75 -30.19 -11.51 -19.78
C LEU A 75 -29.70 -12.24 -18.53
N THR A 76 -30.44 -13.26 -18.11
CA THR A 76 -30.04 -14.12 -17.00
C THR A 76 -29.41 -15.40 -17.54
N VAL A 77 -28.23 -15.74 -17.04
CA VAL A 77 -27.58 -17.03 -17.27
C VAL A 77 -27.33 -17.65 -15.90
N GLU A 78 -27.99 -18.77 -15.63
CA GLU A 78 -28.02 -19.37 -14.29
C GLU A 78 -27.76 -20.87 -14.36
N ALA A 79 -26.93 -21.37 -13.43
CA ALA A 79 -26.71 -22.79 -13.19
C ALA A 79 -27.33 -23.18 -11.83
N ALA A 80 -28.67 -23.19 -11.74
CA ALA A 80 -29.42 -23.33 -10.48
C ALA A 80 -29.41 -24.74 -9.83
N GLY A 81 -28.73 -25.73 -10.43
CA GLY A 81 -28.73 -27.09 -9.93
C GLY A 81 -28.02 -27.25 -8.59
N ALA A 82 -28.40 -28.28 -7.81
CA ALA A 82 -27.72 -28.59 -6.55
C ALA A 82 -26.34 -29.23 -6.76
N GLY A 83 -25.48 -29.17 -5.75
CA GLY A 83 -24.19 -29.87 -5.75
C GLY A 83 -23.13 -29.18 -6.59
N ALA A 84 -22.66 -29.84 -7.66
CA ALA A 84 -21.51 -29.42 -8.48
C ALA A 84 -21.89 -28.61 -9.74
N SER A 85 -23.08 -28.00 -9.75
CA SER A 85 -23.51 -27.13 -10.86
C SER A 85 -22.56 -25.95 -11.01
N GLN A 86 -22.21 -25.65 -12.26
CA GLN A 86 -21.23 -24.64 -12.61
C GLN A 86 -21.69 -23.91 -13.87
N LEU A 87 -21.34 -22.64 -13.95
CA LEU A 87 -21.31 -21.89 -15.19
C LEU A 87 -19.85 -21.84 -15.67
N ILE A 88 -19.58 -22.37 -16.86
CA ILE A 88 -18.24 -22.40 -17.44
C ILE A 88 -18.23 -21.45 -18.63
N LEU A 89 -17.45 -20.37 -18.54
CA LEU A 89 -17.12 -19.50 -19.68
C LEU A 89 -15.66 -19.77 -20.04
N SER A 90 -15.44 -20.43 -21.17
CA SER A 90 -14.11 -20.77 -21.67
C SER A 90 -13.96 -20.33 -23.12
N SER A 91 -12.79 -19.81 -23.48
CA SER A 91 -12.47 -19.42 -24.85
C SER A 91 -11.08 -19.91 -25.22
N GLY A 92 -10.96 -20.57 -26.38
CA GLY A 92 -9.67 -20.95 -26.97
C GLY A 92 -9.09 -19.87 -27.89
N GLY A 93 -9.67 -18.67 -27.91
CA GLY A 93 -9.22 -17.57 -28.77
C GLY A 93 -7.83 -17.05 -28.40
N THR A 94 -7.04 -16.66 -29.40
CA THR A 94 -5.68 -16.11 -29.24
C THR A 94 -5.59 -14.60 -29.51
N GLY A 95 -6.74 -13.95 -29.72
CA GLY A 95 -6.83 -12.50 -29.88
C GLY A 95 -6.60 -11.75 -28.56
N THR A 96 -6.66 -10.42 -28.60
CA THR A 96 -6.44 -9.55 -27.43
C THR A 96 -7.34 -9.92 -26.25
N ASP A 97 -8.64 -10.16 -26.51
CA ASP A 97 -9.61 -10.57 -25.50
C ASP A 97 -10.21 -11.93 -25.88
N ALA A 98 -9.79 -12.99 -25.19
CA ALA A 98 -10.43 -14.31 -25.34
C ALA A 98 -11.83 -14.33 -24.70
N ILE A 99 -11.98 -13.64 -23.56
CA ILE A 99 -13.24 -13.35 -22.86
C ILE A 99 -13.22 -11.87 -22.48
N LYS A 100 -14.23 -11.11 -22.91
CA LYS A 100 -14.39 -9.70 -22.58
C LYS A 100 -15.67 -9.49 -21.77
N LEU A 101 -15.55 -8.84 -20.61
CA LEU A 101 -16.67 -8.38 -19.79
C LEU A 101 -16.63 -6.86 -19.78
N ASP A 102 -17.64 -6.22 -20.37
CA ASP A 102 -17.68 -4.77 -20.57
C ASP A 102 -18.96 -4.18 -19.95
N ALA A 103 -18.80 -3.44 -18.85
CA ALA A 103 -19.87 -2.69 -18.21
C ALA A 103 -19.65 -1.18 -18.47
N SER A 104 -20.14 -0.69 -19.61
CA SER A 104 -19.96 0.70 -20.03
C SER A 104 -20.57 1.73 -19.06
N ALA A 105 -21.57 1.31 -18.28
CA ALA A 105 -22.08 1.99 -17.11
C ALA A 105 -22.21 0.98 -15.96
N GLY A 106 -21.88 1.39 -14.73
CA GLY A 106 -21.94 0.54 -13.54
C GLY A 106 -20.63 -0.19 -13.23
N SER A 107 -20.74 -1.34 -12.56
CA SER A 107 -19.62 -2.18 -12.12
C SER A 107 -19.79 -3.62 -12.57
N ILE A 108 -18.69 -4.37 -12.56
CA ILE A 108 -18.72 -5.83 -12.60
C ILE A 108 -18.65 -6.31 -11.15
N GLU A 109 -19.71 -6.94 -10.66
CA GLU A 109 -19.77 -7.52 -9.31
C GLU A 109 -19.30 -8.97 -9.35
N ILE A 110 -18.39 -9.31 -8.43
CA ILE A 110 -17.90 -10.68 -8.24
C ILE A 110 -17.92 -10.93 -6.73
N ASP A 111 -18.94 -11.67 -6.27
CA ASP A 111 -19.20 -11.92 -4.85
C ASP A 111 -19.20 -13.43 -4.55
N PRO A 112 -18.02 -14.05 -4.39
CA PRO A 112 -17.94 -15.44 -3.96
C PRO A 112 -18.02 -15.54 -2.42
N LEU A 113 -18.59 -16.64 -1.93
CA LEU A 113 -18.62 -16.92 -0.49
C LEU A 113 -17.21 -17.11 0.12
N THR A 114 -16.25 -17.57 -0.67
CA THR A 114 -14.91 -17.96 -0.20
C THR A 114 -13.80 -17.10 -0.78
N ASN A 115 -13.50 -17.25 -2.07
CA ASN A 115 -12.41 -16.55 -2.73
C ASN A 115 -12.68 -16.34 -4.22
N VAL A 116 -11.97 -15.37 -4.79
CA VAL A 116 -11.72 -15.26 -6.22
C VAL A 116 -10.27 -15.68 -6.43
N THR A 117 -10.04 -16.69 -7.27
CA THR A 117 -8.69 -17.05 -7.71
C THR A 117 -8.45 -16.46 -9.09
N ILE A 118 -7.39 -15.65 -9.23
CA ILE A 118 -6.93 -15.11 -10.50
C ILE A 118 -5.51 -15.60 -10.70
N ASP A 119 -5.35 -16.57 -11.60
CA ASP A 119 -4.05 -17.09 -12.03
C ASP A 119 -3.69 -16.44 -13.37
N ALA A 120 -3.19 -15.21 -13.30
CA ALA A 120 -2.75 -14.44 -14.45
C ALA A 120 -1.28 -14.10 -14.30
N VAL A 121 -0.54 -14.14 -15.41
CA VAL A 121 0.85 -13.64 -15.46
C VAL A 121 0.91 -12.17 -15.04
N GLU A 122 -0.11 -11.39 -15.42
CA GLU A 122 -0.26 -10.00 -15.02
C GLU A 122 -1.71 -9.71 -14.61
N PHE A 123 -1.88 -9.00 -13.49
CA PHE A 123 -3.15 -8.44 -13.08
C PHE A 123 -3.10 -6.92 -13.15
N ASN A 124 -3.66 -6.37 -14.23
CA ASN A 124 -3.63 -4.94 -14.53
C ASN A 124 -4.97 -4.28 -14.14
N ILE A 125 -4.96 -3.47 -13.09
CA ILE A 125 -6.06 -2.55 -12.80
C ILE A 125 -5.69 -1.21 -13.42
N THR A 126 -6.38 -0.80 -14.49
CA THR A 126 -6.10 0.48 -15.17
C THR A 126 -7.39 1.18 -15.52
N SER A 127 -7.42 2.51 -15.34
CA SER A 127 -8.52 3.33 -15.84
C SER A 127 -8.37 3.60 -17.34
N SER A 128 -9.50 3.58 -18.06
CA SER A 128 -9.57 3.85 -19.51
C SER A 128 -9.28 5.32 -19.88
N THR A 129 -9.19 6.24 -18.91
CA THR A 129 -9.11 7.69 -19.17
C THR A 129 -7.77 8.33 -18.79
N LEU A 130 -6.63 7.68 -19.09
CA LEU A 130 -5.24 8.14 -18.88
C LEU A 130 -4.60 7.65 -17.57
N THR A 131 -3.33 7.28 -17.69
CA THR A 131 -2.38 6.78 -16.67
C THR A 131 -2.62 7.28 -15.24
N LYS A 132 -3.49 6.58 -14.50
CA LYS A 132 -3.52 6.47 -13.02
C LYS A 132 -4.68 5.56 -12.62
N ASN A 133 -4.46 4.76 -11.60
CA ASN A 133 -5.51 4.10 -10.84
C ASN A 133 -6.37 5.21 -10.20
N ILE A 134 -7.42 5.68 -10.89
CA ILE A 134 -8.41 6.59 -10.30
C ILE A 134 -9.44 5.74 -9.57
N GLY A 135 -9.44 5.81 -8.24
CA GLY A 135 -10.28 5.00 -7.36
C GLY A 135 -9.57 4.64 -6.06
N LYS A 136 -10.24 3.87 -5.21
CA LYS A 136 -9.66 3.28 -4.00
C LYS A 136 -9.41 1.80 -4.27
N LEU A 137 -8.20 1.31 -3.98
CA LEU A 137 -8.05 -0.10 -3.63
C LEU A 137 -8.37 -0.21 -2.15
N GLN A 138 -9.52 -0.79 -1.84
CA GLN A 138 -9.98 -1.00 -0.47
C GLN A 138 -9.60 -2.43 -0.07
N ILE A 139 -8.82 -2.55 1.00
CA ILE A 139 -8.44 -3.83 1.62
C ILE A 139 -8.95 -3.75 3.04
N GLU A 140 -9.83 -4.68 3.41
CA GLU A 140 -10.50 -4.70 4.72
C GLU A 140 -10.27 -6.04 5.40
N GLY A 141 -10.25 -6.01 6.73
CA GLY A 141 -10.36 -7.22 7.51
C GLY A 141 -11.72 -7.88 7.26
N ARG A 142 -11.74 -9.21 7.31
CA ARG A 142 -12.97 -10.00 7.09
C ARG A 142 -14.06 -9.67 8.12
N GLU A 143 -13.66 -9.37 9.34
CA GLU A 143 -14.51 -8.98 10.47
C GLU A 143 -13.86 -7.81 11.21
N ASP A 144 -14.62 -7.16 12.10
CA ASP A 144 -14.16 -6.01 12.91
C ASP A 144 -12.83 -6.30 13.62
N THR A 145 -12.70 -7.49 14.20
CA THR A 145 -11.48 -7.91 14.91
C THR A 145 -10.31 -8.31 14.00
N ASN A 146 -10.53 -8.42 12.69
CA ASN A 146 -9.51 -8.86 11.76
C ASN A 146 -8.74 -7.67 11.18
N PRO A 147 -7.40 -7.77 11.09
CA PRO A 147 -6.63 -6.77 10.37
C PRO A 147 -6.91 -6.82 8.87
N ALA A 148 -6.77 -5.67 8.21
CA ALA A 148 -6.59 -5.63 6.76
C ALA A 148 -5.12 -5.94 6.43
N GLU A 149 -4.89 -6.87 5.50
CA GLU A 149 -3.55 -7.38 5.19
C GLU A 149 -3.25 -7.35 3.69
N LEU A 150 -2.04 -6.88 3.35
CA LEU A 150 -1.45 -7.04 2.02
C LEU A 150 -0.15 -7.83 2.16
N PHE A 151 -0.11 -8.98 1.52
CA PHE A 151 1.08 -9.82 1.46
C PHE A 151 1.85 -9.58 0.17
N LEU A 152 3.17 -9.46 0.29
CA LEU A 152 4.10 -9.24 -0.80
C LEU A 152 5.22 -10.27 -0.70
N PHE A 153 5.47 -10.96 -1.81
CA PHE A 153 6.47 -12.01 -1.91
C PHE A 153 7.32 -11.74 -3.16
N ALA A 154 8.64 -11.89 -3.07
CA ALA A 154 9.51 -11.81 -4.25
C ALA A 154 9.43 -13.09 -5.09
N ASP A 155 9.41 -14.23 -4.41
CA ASP A 155 9.46 -15.55 -5.03
C ASP A 155 8.09 -16.20 -5.22
N ASP A 156 8.03 -17.13 -6.17
CA ASP A 156 6.85 -17.93 -6.44
C ASP A 156 6.53 -18.90 -5.28
N ASP A 157 5.37 -19.57 -5.35
CA ASP A 157 4.94 -20.48 -4.28
C ASP A 157 5.88 -21.67 -4.07
N ALA A 158 6.61 -22.08 -5.11
CA ALA A 158 7.49 -23.24 -5.08
C ALA A 158 8.87 -22.93 -4.48
N SER A 159 9.36 -21.69 -4.61
CA SER A 159 10.65 -21.24 -4.08
C SER A 159 10.53 -20.19 -2.99
N ARG A 160 9.37 -20.00 -2.36
CA ARG A 160 9.21 -18.91 -1.38
C ARG A 160 10.07 -19.09 -0.13
N GLU A 161 11.20 -18.39 -0.07
CA GLU A 161 11.96 -18.23 1.16
C GLU A 161 11.23 -17.33 2.17
N ASN A 162 11.63 -17.41 3.43
CA ASN A 162 11.05 -16.58 4.47
C ASN A 162 11.57 -15.12 4.40
N ASP A 163 12.80 -14.91 3.94
CA ASP A 163 13.41 -13.57 3.92
C ASP A 163 12.61 -12.58 3.06
N ASP A 164 11.91 -13.07 2.05
CA ASP A 164 11.17 -12.27 1.08
C ASP A 164 9.67 -12.15 1.37
N LYS A 165 9.21 -12.64 2.53
CA LYS A 165 7.82 -12.49 2.97
C LYS A 165 7.61 -11.17 3.67
N TRP A 166 6.88 -10.28 3.04
CA TRP A 166 6.50 -8.99 3.58
C TRP A 166 4.99 -8.93 3.80
N LYS A 167 4.61 -8.32 4.92
CA LYS A 167 3.21 -8.05 5.26
C LYS A 167 3.05 -6.58 5.59
N ILE A 168 2.05 -5.95 4.99
CA ILE A 168 1.56 -4.63 5.37
C ILE A 168 0.22 -4.84 6.05
N GLN A 169 0.06 -4.26 7.24
CA GLN A 169 -1.10 -4.51 8.08
C GLN A 169 -1.68 -3.21 8.63
N ALA A 170 -3.00 -3.09 8.58
CA ALA A 170 -3.76 -2.18 9.44
C ALA A 170 -4.54 -3.02 10.46
N ALA A 171 -4.13 -2.95 11.72
CA ALA A 171 -4.78 -3.68 12.80
C ALA A 171 -6.05 -2.97 13.27
N ASP A 172 -7.02 -3.74 13.75
CA ASP A 172 -8.29 -3.25 14.31
C ASP A 172 -8.08 -2.14 15.36
N ALA A 173 -7.12 -2.33 16.27
CA ALA A 173 -6.78 -1.35 17.31
C ALA A 173 -6.08 -0.07 16.78
N GLY A 174 -6.00 0.14 15.46
CA GLY A 174 -5.54 1.37 14.83
C GLY A 174 -4.03 1.49 14.59
N SER A 175 -3.26 0.42 14.79
CA SER A 175 -1.85 0.40 14.41
C SER A 175 -1.67 0.04 12.93
N PHE A 176 -0.73 0.72 12.28
CA PHE A 176 -0.24 0.39 10.96
C PHE A 176 1.17 -0.20 11.07
N SER A 177 1.43 -1.35 10.47
CA SER A 177 2.76 -1.96 10.49
C SER A 177 3.22 -2.52 9.15
N ILE A 178 4.53 -2.52 8.98
CA ILE A 178 5.25 -3.22 7.91
C ILE A 178 6.13 -4.26 8.59
N SER A 179 5.87 -5.53 8.30
CA SER A 179 6.49 -6.67 8.96
C SER A 179 7.17 -7.57 7.95
N ASN A 180 8.18 -8.29 8.41
CA ASN A 180 8.89 -9.30 7.62
C ASN A 180 9.23 -10.49 8.51
N THR A 181 9.22 -11.70 7.95
CA THR A 181 9.53 -12.89 8.73
C THR A 181 11.02 -13.11 8.97
N ALA A 182 11.88 -12.36 8.28
CA ALA A 182 13.29 -12.70 8.08
C ALA A 182 13.39 -14.19 7.72
N ASN A 183 14.38 -14.91 8.26
CA ASN A 183 14.54 -16.33 8.00
C ASN A 183 13.55 -17.21 8.79
N GLY A 184 12.66 -16.63 9.60
CA GLY A 184 11.71 -17.33 10.47
C GLY A 184 10.31 -17.50 9.88
N THR A 185 9.34 -17.92 10.70
CA THR A 185 7.93 -18.11 10.28
C THR A 185 6.98 -17.07 10.86
N VAL A 186 7.48 -16.15 11.69
CA VAL A 186 6.70 -15.15 12.42
C VAL A 186 6.96 -13.79 11.82
N TYR A 187 5.90 -13.03 11.51
CA TYR A 187 6.05 -11.66 11.03
C TYR A 187 6.39 -10.74 12.19
N ASP A 188 7.62 -10.21 12.18
CA ASP A 188 8.07 -9.21 13.15
C ASP A 188 7.98 -7.82 12.51
N ASP A 189 7.42 -6.86 13.25
CA ASP A 189 7.24 -5.48 12.78
C ASP A 189 8.59 -4.77 12.66
N ARG A 190 8.89 -4.27 11.46
CA ARG A 190 10.11 -3.49 11.16
C ARG A 190 9.85 -1.99 11.24
N LEU A 191 8.62 -1.58 10.95
CA LEU A 191 8.13 -0.22 11.12
C LEU A 191 6.69 -0.30 11.64
N THR A 192 6.40 0.44 12.71
CA THR A 192 5.04 0.56 13.26
C THR A 192 4.69 2.03 13.46
N ILE A 193 3.46 2.39 13.14
CA ILE A 193 2.79 3.60 13.60
C ILE A 193 1.65 3.14 14.50
N ASN A 194 1.75 3.39 15.80
CA ASN A 194 0.69 2.98 16.71
C ASN A 194 -0.52 3.93 16.61
N ALA A 195 -1.62 3.59 17.30
CA ALA A 195 -2.84 4.40 17.30
C ALA A 195 -2.65 5.85 17.81
N ALA A 196 -1.59 6.11 18.59
CA ALA A 196 -1.23 7.45 19.05
C ALA A 196 -0.28 8.19 18.09
N GLY A 197 0.09 7.58 16.96
CA GLY A 197 1.01 8.14 15.97
C GLY A 197 2.49 7.97 16.30
N LEU A 198 2.86 7.19 17.33
CA LEU A 198 4.25 6.89 17.63
C LEU A 198 4.84 5.99 16.55
N VAL A 199 5.90 6.48 15.91
CA VAL A 199 6.67 5.73 14.92
C VAL A 199 7.76 4.93 15.63
N THR A 200 7.77 3.62 15.45
CA THR A 200 8.80 2.72 15.98
C THR A 200 9.49 1.98 14.84
N ALA A 201 10.82 2.00 14.83
CA ALA A 201 11.66 1.23 13.91
C ALA A 201 12.82 0.60 14.69
N GLU A 202 12.71 -0.69 15.03
CA GLU A 202 13.69 -1.36 15.90
C GLU A 202 15.10 -1.40 15.29
N GLY A 203 15.19 -1.57 13.96
CA GLY A 203 16.44 -1.50 13.21
C GLY A 203 17.03 -0.08 13.08
N GLY A 204 16.31 0.94 13.52
CA GLY A 204 16.70 2.34 13.40
C GLY A 204 16.50 2.95 12.01
N PHE A 205 16.98 4.19 11.85
CA PHE A 205 16.98 4.92 10.59
C PHE A 205 18.40 5.00 10.04
N SER A 206 18.59 4.68 8.76
CA SER A 206 19.86 4.89 8.06
C SER A 206 19.84 6.24 7.35
N GLY A 207 20.89 7.04 7.51
CA GLY A 207 20.96 8.39 6.93
C GLY A 207 20.39 9.50 7.83
N PRO A 208 20.32 10.74 7.33
CA PRO A 208 19.88 11.89 8.11
C PRO A 208 18.36 11.88 8.35
N MET A 209 17.94 12.37 9.52
CA MET A 209 16.54 12.68 9.81
C MET A 209 16.28 14.16 9.51
N THR A 210 15.47 14.48 8.49
CA THR A 210 15.28 15.86 7.97
C THR A 210 14.33 16.75 8.78
N SER A 211 14.16 16.48 10.09
CA SER A 211 13.30 17.32 10.94
C SER A 211 13.93 18.70 11.19
N ASN A 212 13.13 19.75 11.15
CA ASN A 212 13.54 21.11 11.50
C ASN A 212 13.43 21.41 13.02
N SER A 213 12.87 20.49 13.82
CA SER A 213 12.66 20.66 15.25
C SER A 213 12.60 19.34 16.01
N LEU A 214 13.20 19.32 17.20
CA LEU A 214 13.06 18.27 18.21
C LEU A 214 12.62 18.95 19.53
N THR A 215 11.33 19.27 19.63
CA THR A 215 10.74 19.89 20.84
C THR A 215 9.93 18.84 21.61
N SER A 216 10.14 18.74 22.92
CA SER A 216 9.40 17.85 23.82
C SER A 216 9.15 18.53 25.17
N ASP A 217 8.02 18.22 25.81
CA ASP A 217 7.71 18.54 27.20
C ASP A 217 8.36 17.55 28.20
N ALA A 218 8.88 16.44 27.67
CA ALA A 218 9.68 15.46 28.38
C ALA A 218 11.18 15.63 28.06
N ASN A 219 12.01 14.80 28.71
CA ASN A 219 13.45 14.79 28.45
C ASN A 219 13.75 14.26 27.05
N VAL A 220 14.51 15.02 26.27
CA VAL A 220 15.10 14.54 25.01
C VAL A 220 16.47 13.91 25.32
N LEU A 221 16.56 12.59 25.17
CA LEU A 221 17.80 11.84 25.36
C LEU A 221 18.53 11.65 24.03
N VAL A 222 19.68 12.32 23.88
CA VAL A 222 20.61 12.08 22.77
C VAL A 222 21.78 11.29 23.31
N GLN A 223 21.89 10.02 22.90
CA GLN A 223 22.92 9.12 23.40
C GLN A 223 23.48 8.22 22.30
N SER A 224 24.70 7.74 22.51
CA SER A 224 25.34 6.71 21.68
C SER A 224 26.04 5.72 22.59
N SER A 225 25.88 4.43 22.28
CA SER A 225 26.62 3.34 22.95
C SER A 225 27.99 3.07 22.31
N ASN A 226 28.34 3.79 21.24
CA ASN A 226 29.63 3.66 20.57
C ASN A 226 30.77 4.20 21.46
N ASN A 227 31.92 3.54 21.46
CA ASN A 227 33.12 3.92 22.21
C ASN A 227 34.21 4.59 21.34
N ASN A 228 33.91 4.89 20.08
CA ASN A 228 34.81 5.59 19.17
C ASN A 228 34.85 7.10 19.45
N ALA A 229 35.90 7.78 18.97
CA ALA A 229 35.94 9.24 19.00
C ALA A 229 34.75 9.82 18.21
N GLY A 230 33.97 10.72 18.83
CA GLY A 230 32.79 11.30 18.18
C GLY A 230 31.54 10.42 18.17
N ALA A 231 31.38 9.53 19.16
CA ALA A 231 30.17 8.71 19.34
C ALA A 231 28.86 9.51 19.23
N ILE A 232 28.89 10.79 19.61
CA ILE A 232 27.88 11.80 19.29
C ILE A 232 28.61 12.95 18.58
N LEU A 233 28.12 13.32 17.40
CA LEU A 233 28.61 14.47 16.63
C LEU A 233 27.45 15.43 16.41
N ILE A 234 27.61 16.67 16.86
CA ILE A 234 26.67 17.77 16.62
C ILE A 234 27.42 18.80 15.77
N THR A 235 26.97 18.99 14.54
CA THR A 235 27.63 19.86 13.56
C THR A 235 26.58 20.71 12.87
N ALA A 236 26.83 22.01 12.76
CA ALA A 236 26.15 22.85 11.78
C ALA A 236 26.90 22.68 10.45
N ALA A 237 26.36 21.89 9.53
CA ALA A 237 27.00 21.60 8.25
C ALA A 237 26.92 22.80 7.30
N THR A 238 27.94 22.98 6.45
CA THR A 238 27.88 23.90 5.31
C THR A 238 26.85 23.39 4.32
N LEU A 239 25.83 24.19 4.00
CA LEU A 239 24.97 23.93 2.85
C LEU A 239 25.82 24.04 1.59
N GLY A 240 25.78 23.03 0.72
CA GLY A 240 26.63 22.96 -0.48
C GLY A 240 26.62 24.28 -1.26
N ASP A 241 27.79 24.88 -1.37
CA ASP A 241 28.30 25.93 -2.28
C ASP A 241 27.43 27.14 -2.67
N ALA A 242 26.21 27.30 -2.14
CA ALA A 242 25.30 28.38 -2.51
C ALA A 242 24.92 29.32 -1.35
N ASP A 243 25.23 28.96 -0.10
CA ASP A 243 25.00 29.83 1.06
C ASP A 243 26.23 29.81 1.98
N SER A 244 27.25 30.57 1.59
CA SER A 244 28.50 30.79 2.33
C SER A 244 28.33 31.73 3.53
N GLY A 245 27.13 31.80 4.10
CA GLY A 245 26.86 32.57 5.30
C GLY A 245 27.76 32.12 6.45
N THR A 246 28.38 33.09 7.13
CA THR A 246 29.24 32.86 8.31
C THR A 246 28.46 32.50 9.58
N ASP A 247 27.15 32.34 9.47
CA ASP A 247 26.21 32.37 10.60
C ASP A 247 25.80 30.96 11.08
N ALA A 248 26.35 29.90 10.49
CA ALA A 248 26.14 28.53 10.94
C ALA A 248 26.63 28.38 12.40
N ALA A 249 25.70 28.18 13.33
CA ALA A 249 25.98 28.12 14.75
C ALA A 249 25.30 26.91 15.40
N ILE A 250 25.98 26.33 16.39
CA ILE A 250 25.36 25.42 17.35
C ILE A 250 25.04 26.25 18.59
N THR A 251 23.76 26.52 18.82
CA THR A 251 23.30 27.29 20.00
C THR A 251 22.71 26.33 21.03
N ILE A 252 23.21 26.41 22.27
CA ILE A 252 22.64 25.72 23.42
C ILE A 252 22.13 26.79 24.38
N ASN A 253 20.81 26.89 24.53
CA ASN A 253 20.17 27.93 25.33
C ASN A 253 19.22 27.29 26.36
N ASN A 254 19.33 27.72 27.61
CA ASN A 254 18.37 27.42 28.65
C ASN A 254 17.67 28.72 29.05
N THR A 255 16.35 28.76 28.92
CA THR A 255 15.53 29.94 29.21
C THR A 255 14.81 29.88 30.55
N LEU A 256 14.72 28.70 31.20
CA LEU A 256 13.94 28.50 32.42
C LEU A 256 14.79 28.13 33.64
N GLY A 257 15.78 27.22 33.51
CA GLY A 257 16.59 26.77 34.64
C GLY A 257 17.45 27.90 35.23
N THR A 258 17.50 28.00 36.56
CA THR A 258 18.25 29.08 37.26
C THR A 258 19.35 28.57 38.19
N SER A 259 19.41 27.26 38.43
CA SER A 259 20.39 26.67 39.33
C SER A 259 21.80 26.67 38.72
N VAL A 260 22.80 26.85 39.58
CA VAL A 260 24.24 26.76 39.27
C VAL A 260 24.94 25.61 40.01
N THR A 261 24.19 24.81 40.76
CA THR A 261 24.74 23.71 41.58
C THR A 261 25.00 22.47 40.73
N GLU A 262 26.15 21.82 40.90
CA GLU A 262 26.47 20.55 40.21
C GLU A 262 25.36 19.52 40.40
N GLY A 263 24.99 18.81 39.33
CA GLY A 263 23.88 17.86 39.29
C GLY A 263 22.53 18.51 38.97
N ALA A 264 22.37 19.81 39.18
CA ALA A 264 21.13 20.55 38.94
C ALA A 264 21.31 21.82 38.09
N ALA A 265 22.52 22.10 37.60
CA ALA A 265 22.77 23.34 36.87
C ALA A 265 22.01 23.37 35.55
N ALA A 266 21.58 24.57 35.15
CA ALA A 266 20.79 24.82 33.95
C ALA A 266 21.40 24.26 32.65
N ILE A 267 22.71 24.38 32.49
CA ILE A 267 23.49 23.75 31.43
C ILE A 267 24.73 23.15 32.10
N GLN A 268 25.00 21.87 31.85
CA GLN A 268 26.13 21.14 32.44
C GLN A 268 26.88 20.36 31.37
N LEU A 269 28.20 20.52 31.33
CA LEU A 269 29.11 19.64 30.60
C LEU A 269 29.90 18.83 31.64
N LYS A 270 29.75 17.50 31.63
CA LYS A 270 30.39 16.61 32.61
C LYS A 270 31.01 15.42 31.91
N ALA A 271 32.29 15.16 32.21
CA ALA A 271 32.99 13.94 31.82
C ALA A 271 33.33 13.13 33.08
N LEU A 272 32.72 11.96 33.25
CA LEU A 272 33.01 11.06 34.39
C LEU A 272 34.38 10.36 34.26
N ALA A 273 34.85 10.21 33.03
CA ALA A 273 36.18 9.72 32.69
C ALA A 273 36.71 10.55 31.51
N GLY A 274 38.02 10.82 31.49
CA GLY A 274 38.63 11.74 30.53
C GLY A 274 38.46 13.21 30.90
N GLY A 275 38.63 14.10 29.92
CA GLY A 275 38.54 15.55 30.10
C GLY A 275 37.55 16.19 29.12
N ILE A 276 37.22 17.46 29.38
CA ILE A 276 36.42 18.30 28.47
C ILE A 276 37.40 19.23 27.76
N HIS A 277 37.49 19.11 26.43
CA HIS A 277 38.26 20.04 25.61
C HIS A 277 37.34 21.08 24.98
N LEU A 278 37.68 22.36 25.19
CA LEU A 278 37.04 23.48 24.52
C LEU A 278 38.12 24.20 23.71
N LYS A 279 38.06 24.04 22.40
CA LYS A 279 39.09 24.52 21.47
C LYS A 279 38.45 25.25 20.31
N SER A 280 39.11 26.31 19.86
CA SER A 280 38.84 26.97 18.58
C SER A 280 40.16 27.11 17.83
N ASP A 281 40.18 26.70 16.56
CA ASP A 281 41.30 26.91 15.64
C ASP A 281 41.23 28.27 14.93
N MET A 282 40.25 29.12 15.28
CA MET A 282 40.09 30.46 14.71
C MET A 282 41.21 31.40 15.20
N ALA A 283 41.86 32.10 14.28
CA ALA A 283 42.87 33.13 14.58
C ALA A 283 42.23 34.48 14.99
N ASN A 284 41.34 34.46 16.00
CA ASN A 284 40.68 35.64 16.55
C ASN A 284 40.91 35.71 18.07
N ALA A 285 41.11 36.92 18.61
CA ALA A 285 41.25 37.15 20.06
C ALA A 285 40.05 36.67 20.89
N ALA A 286 38.86 36.52 20.29
CA ALA A 286 37.64 36.02 20.92
C ALA A 286 37.26 34.59 20.49
N ALA A 287 38.22 33.78 20.05
CA ALA A 287 37.98 32.43 19.54
C ALA A 287 37.28 31.49 20.55
N VAL A 288 37.53 31.67 21.84
CA VAL A 288 36.74 31.09 22.95
C VAL A 288 36.48 32.20 23.98
N ARG A 289 35.21 32.52 24.25
CA ARG A 289 34.82 33.57 25.19
C ARG A 289 33.89 33.00 26.26
N LEU A 290 34.19 33.27 27.53
CA LEU A 290 33.31 33.03 28.68
C LEU A 290 32.87 34.40 29.22
N ASN A 291 31.60 34.74 29.10
CA ASN A 291 31.06 36.03 29.52
C ASN A 291 29.93 35.82 30.53
N ALA A 292 30.11 36.34 31.75
CA ALA A 292 29.09 36.34 32.80
C ALA A 292 28.72 37.79 33.15
N SER A 293 28.14 38.54 32.21
CA SER A 293 27.90 39.99 32.34
C SER A 293 27.06 40.42 33.56
N ALA A 294 26.21 39.54 34.08
CA ALA A 294 25.40 39.78 35.29
C ALA A 294 25.86 38.95 36.50
N GLY A 295 26.93 38.16 36.38
CA GLY A 295 27.38 37.20 37.40
C GLY A 295 28.91 37.11 37.48
N GLY A 296 29.40 35.98 37.99
CA GLY A 296 30.84 35.71 38.10
C GLY A 296 31.24 34.47 37.32
N VAL A 297 32.49 34.43 36.86
CA VAL A 297 33.12 33.22 36.34
C VAL A 297 33.98 32.61 37.45
N GLN A 298 33.63 31.41 37.90
CA GLN A 298 34.42 30.67 38.88
C GLN A 298 35.27 29.62 38.18
N VAL A 299 36.57 29.61 38.46
CA VAL A 299 37.49 28.55 38.06
C VAL A 299 38.08 27.93 39.32
N ALA A 300 37.80 26.66 39.56
CA ALA A 300 38.29 25.92 40.70
C ALA A 300 38.95 24.62 40.23
N ALA A 301 40.15 24.34 40.76
CA ALA A 301 40.86 23.09 40.52
C ALA A 301 41.31 22.54 41.88
N ALA A 302 41.08 21.25 42.12
CA ALA A 302 41.66 20.56 43.27
C ALA A 302 43.18 20.34 43.09
N GLY A 303 43.63 20.21 41.83
CA GLY A 303 45.02 20.17 41.44
C GLY A 303 45.55 21.53 40.99
N ALA A 304 46.64 21.52 40.22
CA ALA A 304 47.21 22.74 39.64
C ALA A 304 46.26 23.37 38.61
N LEU A 305 46.14 24.69 38.67
CA LEU A 305 45.53 25.50 37.62
C LEU A 305 46.64 26.12 36.78
N GLU A 306 46.67 25.81 35.48
CA GLU A 306 47.62 26.38 34.52
C GLU A 306 46.89 27.33 33.56
N LEU A 307 47.39 28.56 33.46
CA LEU A 307 46.99 29.53 32.46
C LEU A 307 48.25 29.91 31.68
N ASN A 308 48.22 29.75 30.36
CA ASN A 308 49.40 29.96 29.52
C ASN A 308 49.02 30.75 28.26
N SER A 309 49.92 31.61 27.80
CA SER A 309 49.84 32.27 26.50
C SER A 309 51.20 32.16 25.82
N SER A 310 51.30 31.35 24.77
CA SER A 310 52.56 31.12 24.04
C SER A 310 52.93 32.26 23.10
N ALA A 311 51.96 33.08 22.70
CA ALA A 311 52.12 34.16 21.73
C ALA A 311 51.49 35.50 22.18
N GLY A 312 50.97 35.58 23.40
CA GLY A 312 50.22 36.73 23.90
C GLY A 312 50.43 37.00 25.38
N THR A 313 49.50 37.74 25.98
CA THR A 313 49.53 38.10 27.40
C THR A 313 48.35 37.46 28.12
N ILE A 314 48.54 37.13 29.40
CA ILE A 314 47.46 36.72 30.28
C ILE A 314 47.06 37.95 31.09
N GLY A 315 45.95 38.57 30.69
CA GLY A 315 45.39 39.72 31.40
C GLY A 315 44.47 39.28 32.53
N ILE A 316 44.67 39.81 33.73
CA ILE A 316 43.72 39.70 34.85
C ILE A 316 43.41 41.14 35.28
N GLY A 317 42.16 41.55 35.14
CA GLY A 317 41.70 42.89 35.46
C GLY A 317 40.18 42.97 35.39
N ASN A 318 39.60 44.06 35.88
CA ASN A 318 38.19 44.35 35.73
C ASN A 318 37.96 45.01 34.36
N GLU A 319 36.91 44.64 33.63
CA GLU A 319 36.42 45.47 32.53
C GLU A 319 35.63 46.63 33.17
N ASP A 320 36.05 47.88 32.90
CA ASP A 320 35.31 49.09 33.29
C ASP A 320 34.06 49.30 32.41
#